data_AF-A0AAW0D7I5-F1
#
_entry.id   AF-A0AAW0D7I5-F1
#
_cell.length_a   1.000
_cell.length_b   1.000
_cell.length_c   1.000
_cell.angle_alpha   90.00
_cell.angle_beta   90.00
_cell.angle_gamma   90.00
#
_symmetry.space_group_name_H-M   'P 1'
#
loop_
_entity.id
_entity.type
_entity.pdbx_description
1 polymer ?
#
loop_
_entity_poly.entity_id
_entity_poly.type
_entity_poly.pdbx_seq_one_letter_code
_entity_poly.pdbx_strand_id
1 'polypeptide(L)'
;MSSDPAELRKLVKQLSSASSNSDIINVLNILKKNFQVNEAILRESRAGLAVGKLRNHSSKEVADAAKDLVKKWKAVVGEDKAKAQSGTASKTQASKSVTSGPATPVTPATSTAKTEARSAKIDGVTFNFTGDKTRDKCTELVYDALVCDSGAPSDLVGSKARAVELAVFNTHGGATGEYRSRMRSLFVNLKDKNNPGLRESVVSGEIPAEKLAKMSSAEMASEERKAADQKIQQENFFASLGAEEQQAETDAFQCGRCKQRKCRYRQAQTRSADEPMTTFVTCTNCGNRWKFS
;
A
#
# COMPACT_ATOMS: atom_id res chain seq x y z
N MET A 1 42.31 5.04 7.61
CA MET A 1 40.90 5.22 7.20
C MET A 1 40.31 3.82 7.12
N SER A 2 39.67 3.36 8.20
CA SER A 2 39.13 2.00 8.26
C SER A 2 37.76 1.97 7.58
N SER A 3 37.52 0.97 6.73
CA SER A 3 36.21 0.73 6.10
C SER A 3 35.50 -0.49 6.71
N ASP A 4 36.06 -1.05 7.79
CA ASP A 4 35.67 -2.35 8.32
C ASP A 4 34.32 -2.33 9.06
N PRO A 5 33.30 -3.06 8.57
CA PRO A 5 31.97 -3.08 9.19
C PRO A 5 32.00 -3.73 10.58
N ALA A 6 33.01 -4.55 10.88
CA ALA A 6 33.21 -5.17 12.18
C ALA A 6 33.59 -4.15 13.28
N GLU A 7 34.41 -3.14 12.97
CA GLU A 7 34.75 -2.08 13.91
C GLU A 7 33.56 -1.15 14.14
N LEU A 8 32.83 -0.80 13.07
CA LEU A 8 31.62 0.01 13.16
C LEU A 8 30.55 -0.67 14.05
N ARG A 9 30.38 -1.99 13.93
CA ARG A 9 29.49 -2.79 14.81
C ARG A 9 29.91 -2.75 16.29
N LYS A 10 31.21 -2.80 16.59
CA LYS A 10 31.73 -2.68 17.98
C LYS A 10 31.42 -1.30 18.56
N LEU A 11 31.70 -0.24 17.81
CA LEU A 11 31.40 1.14 18.22
C LEU A 11 29.89 1.39 18.38
N VAL A 12 29.04 0.84 17.51
CA VAL A 12 27.57 0.90 17.64
C VAL A 12 27.09 0.15 18.89
N LYS A 13 27.71 -0.99 19.23
CA LYS A 13 27.38 -1.71 20.46
C LYS A 13 27.75 -0.89 21.70
N GLN A 14 28.95 -0.30 21.74
CA GLN A 14 29.38 0.62 22.80
C GLN A 14 28.47 1.85 22.91
N LEU A 15 28.09 2.45 21.78
CA LEU A 15 27.14 3.57 21.70
C LEU A 15 25.76 3.21 22.27
N SER A 16 25.32 1.96 22.14
CA SER A 16 24.05 1.47 22.69
C SER A 16 24.12 1.05 24.16
N SER A 17 25.31 0.82 24.71
CA SER A 17 25.54 0.43 26.12
C SER A 17 26.11 1.56 26.98
N ALA A 18 26.42 2.72 26.41
CA ALA A 18 26.94 3.88 27.13
C ALA A 18 25.80 4.62 27.85
N SER A 19 25.86 4.67 29.18
CA SER A 19 24.91 5.42 30.03
C SER A 19 25.31 6.89 30.25
N SER A 20 26.55 7.23 29.87
CA SER A 20 27.22 8.51 30.12
C SER A 20 27.17 9.42 28.89
N ASN A 21 26.63 10.65 29.06
CA ASN A 21 26.51 11.62 27.96
C ASN A 21 27.86 11.96 27.29
N SER A 22 28.94 12.05 28.07
CA SER A 22 30.31 12.30 27.58
C SER A 22 30.77 11.22 26.61
N ASP A 23 30.49 9.96 26.91
CA ASP A 23 31.06 8.82 26.19
C ASP A 23 30.29 8.59 24.89
N ILE A 24 28.98 8.87 24.89
CA ILE A 24 28.17 8.96 23.67
C ILE A 24 28.73 10.04 22.73
N ILE A 25 29.07 11.24 23.24
CA ILE A 25 29.69 12.31 22.44
C ILE A 25 31.07 11.90 21.91
N ASN A 26 31.89 11.24 22.73
CA ASN A 26 33.21 10.75 22.32
C ASN A 26 33.11 9.69 21.21
N VAL A 27 32.22 8.71 21.34
CA VAL A 27 31.99 7.68 20.31
C VAL A 27 31.41 8.29 19.03
N LEU A 28 30.49 9.26 19.13
CA LEU A 28 29.99 10.01 17.95
C LEU A 28 31.11 10.79 17.24
N ASN A 29 32.05 11.39 17.98
CA ASN A 29 33.19 12.09 17.39
C ASN A 29 34.20 11.14 16.74
N ILE A 30 34.42 9.95 17.32
CA ILE A 30 35.23 8.87 16.71
C ILE A 30 34.58 8.41 15.39
N LEU A 31 33.27 8.16 15.39
CA LEU A 31 32.51 7.81 14.18
C LEU A 31 32.53 8.92 13.12
N LYS A 32 32.57 10.20 13.52
CA LYS A 32 32.63 11.36 12.61
C LYS A 32 34.00 11.56 11.94
N LYS A 33 35.08 11.15 12.61
CA LYS A 33 36.48 11.33 12.16
C LYS A 33 37.06 10.12 11.43
N ASN A 34 36.82 8.89 11.91
CA ASN A 34 37.62 7.72 11.51
C ASN A 34 37.02 6.87 10.38
N PHE A 35 35.73 7.03 10.07
CA PHE A 35 35.01 6.19 9.11
C PHE A 35 34.46 6.99 7.92
N GLN A 36 34.79 6.54 6.71
CA GLN A 36 34.02 6.84 5.51
C GLN A 36 32.92 5.80 5.38
N VAL A 37 31.66 6.24 5.35
CA VAL A 37 30.50 5.38 5.57
C VAL A 37 29.62 5.36 4.32
N ASN A 38 29.71 4.28 3.56
CA ASN A 38 28.92 4.02 2.35
C ASN A 38 27.59 3.29 2.70
N GLU A 39 26.60 3.28 1.80
CA GLU A 39 25.28 2.67 2.01
C GLU A 39 25.36 1.19 2.40
N ALA A 40 26.26 0.42 1.78
CA ALA A 40 26.47 -0.99 2.10
C ALA A 40 26.86 -1.20 3.58
N ILE A 41 27.82 -0.40 4.07
CA ILE A 41 28.33 -0.44 5.44
C ILE A 41 27.25 0.02 6.44
N LEU A 42 26.42 1.01 6.09
CA LEU A 42 25.28 1.46 6.90
C LEU A 42 24.23 0.37 7.10
N ARG A 43 23.88 -0.34 6.01
CA ARG A 43 22.92 -1.45 6.04
C ARG A 43 23.49 -2.62 6.87
N GLU A 44 24.75 -2.98 6.62
CA GLU A 44 25.39 -4.12 7.28
C GLU A 44 25.60 -3.91 8.79
N SER A 45 26.07 -2.73 9.19
CA SER A 45 26.38 -2.43 10.59
C SER A 45 25.16 -1.95 11.40
N ARG A 46 24.02 -1.66 10.75
CA ARG A 46 22.82 -1.04 11.35
C ARG A 46 23.08 0.29 12.08
N ALA A 47 24.22 0.94 11.84
CA ALA A 47 24.64 2.16 12.55
C ALA A 47 23.67 3.33 12.38
N GLY A 48 23.05 3.44 11.20
CA GLY A 48 22.03 4.46 10.92
C GLY A 48 20.80 4.39 11.82
N LEU A 49 20.43 3.20 12.31
CA LEU A 49 19.32 3.01 13.25
C LEU A 49 19.70 3.45 14.67
N ALA A 50 20.92 3.13 15.12
CA ALA A 50 21.40 3.51 16.44
C ALA A 50 21.59 5.03 16.56
N VAL A 51 22.34 5.64 15.63
CA VAL A 51 22.54 7.11 15.59
C VAL A 51 21.21 7.83 15.29
N GLY A 52 20.31 7.22 14.51
CA GLY A 52 18.98 7.75 14.25
C GLY A 52 18.11 7.92 15.51
N LYS A 53 18.26 7.05 16.52
CA LYS A 53 17.61 7.19 17.83
C LYS A 53 18.20 8.34 18.65
N LEU A 54 19.53 8.51 18.64
CA LEU A 54 20.23 9.55 19.40
C LEU A 54 19.89 10.99 18.96
N ARG A 55 19.35 11.18 17.75
CA ARG A 55 18.80 12.47 17.30
C ARG A 55 17.71 13.04 18.22
N ASN A 56 17.02 12.17 18.97
CA ASN A 56 15.98 12.54 19.94
C ASN A 56 16.43 12.32 21.40
N HIS A 57 17.74 12.26 21.66
CA HIS A 57 18.28 12.08 23.01
C HIS A 57 18.01 13.29 23.92
N SER A 58 17.93 13.05 25.22
CA SER A 58 17.59 14.05 26.25
C SER A 58 18.59 15.22 26.34
N SER A 59 19.85 14.99 25.95
CA SER A 59 20.90 15.99 25.91
C SER A 59 21.03 16.61 24.51
N LYS A 60 20.85 17.94 24.45
CA LYS A 60 20.85 18.72 23.19
C LYS A 60 22.12 18.53 22.37
N GLU A 61 23.28 18.48 23.04
CA GLU A 61 24.59 18.31 22.39
C GLU A 61 24.75 16.94 21.71
N VAL A 62 24.29 15.85 22.36
CA VAL A 62 24.24 14.51 21.75
C VAL A 62 23.29 14.50 20.55
N ALA A 63 22.11 15.10 20.70
CA ALA A 63 21.12 15.18 19.64
C ALA A 63 21.63 15.96 18.42
N ASP A 64 22.33 17.07 18.62
CA ASP A 64 22.87 17.89 17.53
C ASP A 64 24.10 17.25 16.87
N ALA A 65 25.01 16.63 17.64
CA ALA A 65 26.09 15.82 17.09
C ALA A 65 25.58 14.63 16.25
N ALA A 66 24.52 13.95 16.70
CA ALA A 66 23.88 12.87 15.95
C ALA A 66 23.18 13.37 14.67
N LYS A 67 22.53 14.55 14.70
CA LYS A 67 21.93 15.18 13.50
C LYS A 67 22.98 15.44 12.44
N ASP A 68 24.12 16.01 12.81
CA ASP A 68 25.17 16.36 11.86
C ASP A 68 25.89 15.13 11.29
N LEU A 69 26.06 14.07 12.08
CA LEU A 69 26.56 12.79 11.58
C LEU A 69 25.59 12.17 10.56
N VAL A 70 24.28 12.20 10.83
CA VAL A 70 23.24 11.72 9.89
C VAL A 70 23.17 12.58 8.62
N LYS A 71 23.33 13.91 8.70
CA LYS A 71 23.44 14.78 7.51
C LYS A 71 24.64 14.38 6.65
N LYS A 72 25.82 14.19 7.26
CA LYS A 72 27.05 13.78 6.56
C LYS A 72 26.90 12.43 5.87
N TRP A 73 26.33 11.43 6.55
CA TRP A 73 26.04 10.11 5.96
C TRP A 73 25.03 10.17 4.80
N LYS A 74 24.01 11.03 4.90
CA LYS A 74 23.05 11.23 3.79
C LYS A 74 23.69 11.87 2.56
N ALA A 75 24.64 12.79 2.73
CA ALA A 75 25.36 13.40 1.62
C ALA A 75 26.18 12.36 0.85
N VAL A 76 27.00 11.57 1.55
CA VAL A 76 27.84 10.52 0.94
C VAL A 76 27.00 9.49 0.17
N VAL A 77 25.91 8.99 0.77
CA VAL A 77 24.99 8.06 0.08
C VAL A 77 24.28 8.69 -1.13
N GLY A 78 24.08 10.01 -1.13
CA GLY A 78 23.57 10.75 -2.29
C GLY A 78 24.58 10.81 -3.44
N GLU A 79 25.85 11.11 -3.14
CA GLU A 79 26.93 11.15 -4.13
C GLU A 79 27.27 9.77 -4.71
N ASP A 80 27.26 8.72 -3.87
CA ASP A 80 27.46 7.33 -4.31
C ASP A 80 26.36 6.90 -5.30
N LYS A 81 25.09 7.31 -5.08
CA LYS A 81 23.99 7.05 -6.03
C LYS A 81 24.11 7.82 -7.33
N ALA A 82 24.56 9.07 -7.28
CA ALA A 82 24.79 9.87 -8.49
C ALA A 82 25.89 9.26 -9.37
N LYS A 83 26.96 8.72 -8.78
CA LYS A 83 28.02 8.00 -9.53
C LYS A 83 27.56 6.66 -10.10
N ALA A 84 26.68 5.93 -9.40
CA ALA A 84 26.16 4.65 -9.89
C ALA A 84 25.27 4.77 -11.14
N GLN A 85 24.72 5.96 -11.45
CA GLN A 85 23.81 6.17 -12.59
C GLN A 85 24.47 6.65 -13.90
N SER A 86 25.77 7.00 -13.92
CA SER A 86 26.42 7.49 -15.16
C SER A 86 27.12 6.40 -15.99
N GLY A 87 27.20 5.16 -15.49
CA GLY A 87 27.83 4.04 -16.17
C GLY A 87 26.85 3.04 -16.78
N THR A 88 26.38 3.30 -18.01
CA THR A 88 26.05 2.31 -19.09
C THR A 88 25.03 2.93 -20.07
N ALA A 89 25.50 3.45 -21.22
CA ALA A 89 24.66 3.80 -22.35
C ALA A 89 25.46 3.74 -23.66
N SER A 90 25.59 2.55 -24.24
CA SER A 90 26.17 2.38 -25.58
C SER A 90 25.17 2.79 -26.67
N LYS A 91 25.69 3.35 -27.76
CA LYS A 91 24.98 4.14 -28.77
C LYS A 91 24.87 3.36 -30.08
N THR A 92 23.67 3.32 -30.67
CA THR A 92 23.49 2.97 -32.10
C THR A 92 22.48 3.92 -32.73
N GLN A 93 22.82 4.46 -33.92
CA GLN A 93 22.03 5.42 -34.68
C GLN A 93 21.36 4.73 -35.88
N ALA A 94 20.21 5.25 -36.30
CA ALA A 94 19.66 5.02 -37.64
C ALA A 94 18.90 6.28 -38.13
N SER A 95 18.79 6.43 -39.44
CA SER A 95 18.68 7.72 -40.13
C SER A 95 17.26 8.14 -40.56
N LYS A 96 17.10 9.44 -40.86
CA LYS A 96 15.89 10.06 -41.44
C LYS A 96 15.74 9.81 -42.95
N SER A 97 14.51 9.91 -43.46
CA SER A 97 14.19 10.39 -44.82
C SER A 97 12.87 11.18 -44.82
N VAL A 98 12.57 11.96 -45.86
CA VAL A 98 11.65 13.12 -45.82
C VAL A 98 10.85 13.36 -47.13
N THR A 99 9.60 13.84 -47.01
CA THR A 99 8.76 14.56 -48.02
C THR A 99 7.48 15.06 -47.28
N SER A 100 7.24 16.36 -46.99
CA SER A 100 6.50 17.37 -47.80
C SER A 100 5.13 16.92 -48.37
N GLY A 101 4.00 17.64 -48.32
CA GLY A 101 3.55 18.96 -47.78
C GLY A 101 2.29 19.43 -48.56
N PRO A 102 1.66 20.63 -48.38
CA PRO A 102 1.80 21.71 -47.38
C PRO A 102 0.46 22.21 -46.74
N ALA A 103 0.50 23.38 -46.06
CA ALA A 103 -0.59 24.31 -45.65
C ALA A 103 -1.12 24.30 -44.18
N THR A 104 -0.99 25.47 -43.54
CA THR A 104 -1.40 25.91 -42.18
C THR A 104 -2.58 26.91 -42.27
N PRO A 105 -3.12 27.57 -41.20
CA PRO A 105 -2.84 27.56 -39.74
C PRO A 105 -4.06 27.08 -38.89
N VAL A 106 -4.03 26.86 -37.57
CA VAL A 106 -3.58 27.72 -36.45
C VAL A 106 -3.15 26.91 -35.21
N THR A 107 -2.18 27.46 -34.48
CA THR A 107 -1.75 27.00 -33.13
C THR A 107 -2.34 27.93 -32.07
N PRO A 108 -2.50 27.49 -30.80
CA PRO A 108 -1.40 27.72 -29.87
C PRO A 108 -1.04 26.56 -28.93
N ALA A 109 0.27 26.29 -28.87
CA ALA A 109 1.03 25.86 -27.70
C ALA A 109 0.46 24.75 -26.78
N THR A 110 0.65 23.50 -27.18
CA THR A 110 0.88 22.41 -26.20
C THR A 110 2.27 22.60 -25.58
N SER A 111 2.36 23.36 -24.48
CA SER A 111 3.59 23.43 -23.70
C SER A 111 3.72 22.17 -22.84
N THR A 112 4.66 21.30 -23.17
CA THR A 112 5.15 20.22 -22.29
C THR A 112 5.84 20.83 -21.06
N ALA A 113 5.05 21.27 -20.09
CA ALA A 113 5.53 21.70 -18.79
C ALA A 113 5.81 20.45 -17.92
N LYS A 114 6.98 20.42 -17.30
CA LYS A 114 7.38 19.36 -16.37
C LYS A 114 6.44 19.40 -15.16
N THR A 115 5.85 18.27 -14.78
CA THR A 115 4.93 18.15 -13.65
C THR A 115 5.64 18.35 -12.31
N GLU A 116 5.94 19.61 -11.97
CA GLU A 116 6.10 20.01 -10.59
C GLU A 116 4.72 20.03 -9.94
N ALA A 117 4.54 19.23 -8.87
CA ALA A 117 3.23 18.98 -8.28
C ALA A 117 2.62 20.29 -7.75
N ARG A 118 1.58 20.77 -8.44
CA ARG A 118 0.80 21.93 -7.98
C ARG A 118 0.07 21.57 -6.69
N SER A 119 -0.15 22.57 -5.84
CA SER A 119 -0.80 22.42 -4.52
C SER A 119 -1.50 23.72 -4.14
N ALA A 120 -2.41 23.67 -3.16
CA ALA A 120 -3.16 24.82 -2.65
C ALA A 120 -2.25 26.02 -2.30
N LYS A 121 -1.03 25.74 -1.81
CA LYS A 121 -0.03 26.73 -1.41
C LYS A 121 0.68 27.40 -2.58
N ILE A 122 0.69 26.77 -3.75
CA ILE A 122 1.25 27.32 -5.00
C ILE A 122 0.16 28.12 -5.75
N ASP A 123 -1.09 27.65 -5.70
CA ASP A 123 -2.23 28.34 -6.33
C ASP A 123 -2.85 29.48 -5.50
N GLY A 124 -2.40 29.67 -4.25
CA GLY A 124 -2.84 30.77 -3.39
C GLY A 124 -4.30 30.68 -2.92
N VAL A 125 -4.94 29.52 -3.03
CA VAL A 125 -6.38 29.36 -2.75
C VAL A 125 -6.63 29.31 -1.25
N THR A 126 -7.33 30.33 -0.72
CA THR A 126 -7.70 30.39 0.70
C THR A 126 -9.04 29.70 0.98
N PHE A 127 -8.98 28.52 1.60
CA PHE A 127 -10.16 27.84 2.13
C PHE A 127 -10.46 28.36 3.54
N ASN A 128 -11.20 29.47 3.66
CA ASN A 128 -11.68 30.00 4.95
C ASN A 128 -13.18 30.31 4.86
N PHE A 129 -13.98 29.33 4.42
CA PHE A 129 -15.38 29.55 4.04
C PHE A 129 -16.38 28.87 4.99
N THR A 130 -15.92 27.92 5.80
CA THR A 130 -16.78 27.08 6.64
C THR A 130 -16.77 27.46 8.12
N GLY A 131 -15.93 28.40 8.54
CA GLY A 131 -15.73 28.81 9.95
C GLY A 131 -14.98 27.78 10.80
N ASP A 132 -15.13 26.49 10.50
CA ASP A 132 -14.40 25.38 11.11
C ASP A 132 -13.03 25.14 10.47
N LYS A 133 -11.97 25.46 11.23
CA LYS A 133 -10.56 25.19 10.86
C LYS A 133 -10.26 23.73 10.48
N THR A 134 -11.11 22.78 10.90
CA THR A 134 -11.01 21.37 10.52
C THR A 134 -11.62 21.09 9.15
N ARG A 135 -12.75 21.72 8.80
CA ARG A 135 -13.44 21.58 7.50
C ARG A 135 -12.66 22.27 6.39
N ASP A 136 -12.14 23.46 6.69
CA ASP A 136 -11.26 24.24 5.82
C ASP A 136 -10.00 23.43 5.43
N LYS A 137 -9.30 22.83 6.41
CA LYS A 137 -8.14 21.92 6.16
C LYS A 137 -8.52 20.63 5.44
N CYS A 138 -9.73 20.11 5.67
CA CYS A 138 -10.24 18.96 4.93
C CYS A 138 -10.46 19.29 3.45
N THR A 139 -10.93 20.50 3.15
CA THR A 139 -11.06 21.02 1.78
C THR A 139 -9.69 21.21 1.12
N GLU A 140 -8.72 21.80 1.83
CA GLU A 140 -7.32 21.96 1.37
C GLU A 140 -6.71 20.59 0.97
N LEU A 141 -6.90 19.55 1.80
CA LEU A 141 -6.43 18.21 1.50
C LEU A 141 -7.07 17.62 0.23
N VAL A 142 -8.39 17.74 0.06
CA VAL A 142 -9.07 17.24 -1.15
C VAL A 142 -8.60 17.99 -2.39
N TYR A 143 -8.41 19.31 -2.30
CA TYR A 143 -7.83 20.10 -3.39
C TYR A 143 -6.44 19.59 -3.77
N ASP A 144 -5.52 19.43 -2.80
CA ASP A 144 -4.17 18.92 -3.02
C ASP A 144 -4.16 17.51 -3.66
N ALA A 145 -5.12 16.65 -3.33
CA ALA A 145 -5.24 15.32 -3.94
C ALA A 145 -5.70 15.38 -5.40
N LEU A 146 -6.67 16.25 -5.72
CA LEU A 146 -7.19 16.43 -7.09
C LEU A 146 -6.17 17.11 -8.00
N VAL A 147 -5.45 18.12 -7.51
CA VAL A 147 -4.47 18.90 -8.29
C VAL A 147 -3.18 18.12 -8.60
N CYS A 148 -2.85 17.07 -7.83
CA CYS A 148 -1.57 16.36 -7.87
C CYS A 148 -1.06 15.98 -9.28
N ASP A 149 -1.94 15.58 -10.20
CA ASP A 149 -1.59 15.31 -11.61
C ASP A 149 -2.61 15.90 -12.62
N SER A 150 -3.50 16.81 -12.20
CA SER A 150 -4.52 17.38 -13.11
C SER A 150 -4.13 18.76 -13.64
N GLY A 151 -4.19 18.92 -14.97
CA GLY A 151 -4.01 20.21 -15.66
C GLY A 151 -5.25 21.12 -15.64
N ALA A 152 -6.23 20.82 -14.78
CA ALA A 152 -7.51 21.51 -14.73
C ALA A 152 -7.40 22.93 -14.10
N PRO A 153 -8.30 23.87 -14.45
CA PRO A 153 -8.32 25.18 -13.85
C PRO A 153 -8.59 25.10 -12.34
N SER A 154 -7.82 25.83 -11.54
CA SER A 154 -7.83 25.79 -10.08
C SER A 154 -9.20 26.11 -9.47
N ASP A 155 -9.96 27.04 -10.07
CA ASP A 155 -11.29 27.41 -9.58
C ASP A 155 -12.30 26.23 -9.67
N LEU A 156 -12.27 25.46 -10.76
CA LEU A 156 -13.12 24.28 -10.92
C LEU A 156 -12.77 23.19 -9.90
N VAL A 157 -11.47 22.95 -9.67
CA VAL A 157 -11.02 22.00 -8.64
C VAL A 157 -11.40 22.47 -7.24
N GLY A 158 -11.28 23.77 -6.95
CA GLY A 158 -11.72 24.38 -5.68
C GLY A 158 -13.24 24.32 -5.46
N SER A 159 -14.04 24.44 -6.52
CA SER A 159 -15.48 24.23 -6.48
C SER A 159 -15.83 22.77 -6.18
N LYS A 160 -15.22 21.82 -6.89
CA LYS A 160 -15.44 20.37 -6.68
C LYS A 160 -14.98 19.91 -5.28
N ALA A 161 -13.82 20.37 -4.79
CA ALA A 161 -13.34 20.07 -3.45
C ALA A 161 -14.31 20.53 -2.34
N ARG A 162 -14.88 21.73 -2.48
CA ARG A 162 -15.94 22.25 -1.58
C ARG A 162 -17.22 21.41 -1.65
N ALA A 163 -17.65 21.01 -2.84
CA ALA A 163 -18.83 20.15 -3.00
C ALA A 163 -18.64 18.76 -2.35
N VAL A 164 -17.43 18.18 -2.44
CA VAL A 164 -17.07 16.91 -1.78
C VAL A 164 -17.03 17.07 -0.26
N GLU A 165 -16.46 18.15 0.25
CA GLU A 165 -16.48 18.45 1.70
C GLU A 165 -17.91 18.53 2.24
N LEU A 166 -18.75 19.31 1.57
CA LEU A 166 -20.14 19.53 1.97
C LEU A 166 -20.95 18.22 1.92
N ALA A 167 -20.76 17.40 0.87
CA ALA A 167 -21.41 16.10 0.78
C ALA A 167 -20.99 15.15 1.92
N VAL A 168 -19.70 15.09 2.26
CA VAL A 168 -19.20 14.28 3.39
C VAL A 168 -19.71 14.82 4.72
N PHE A 169 -19.75 16.15 4.91
CA PHE A 169 -20.30 16.78 6.10
C PHE A 169 -21.80 16.46 6.28
N ASN A 170 -22.60 16.57 5.21
CA ASN A 170 -24.02 16.21 5.21
C ASN A 170 -24.25 14.72 5.52
N THR A 171 -23.33 13.83 5.12
CA THR A 171 -23.47 12.39 5.37
C THR A 171 -23.14 12.01 6.83
N HIS A 172 -22.23 12.74 7.50
CA HIS A 172 -21.80 12.45 8.88
C HIS A 172 -22.38 13.40 9.94
N GLY A 173 -23.08 14.48 9.56
CA GLY A 173 -23.76 15.41 10.46
C GLY A 173 -22.86 16.28 11.34
N GLY A 174 -21.53 16.23 11.20
CA GLY A 174 -20.61 17.04 12.00
C GLY A 174 -19.12 16.71 11.79
N ALA A 175 -18.24 17.54 12.37
CA ALA A 175 -16.78 17.41 12.27
C ALA A 175 -16.17 16.33 13.20
N THR A 176 -16.85 15.18 13.29
CA THR A 176 -16.55 14.02 14.15
C THR A 176 -15.26 13.29 13.73
N GLY A 177 -14.86 12.29 14.54
CA GLY A 177 -13.73 11.42 14.20
C GLY A 177 -13.95 10.64 12.89
N GLU A 178 -15.20 10.25 12.61
CA GLU A 178 -15.60 9.54 11.39
C GLU A 178 -15.47 10.42 10.16
N TYR A 179 -16.01 11.65 10.18
CA TYR A 179 -15.81 12.65 9.13
C TYR A 179 -14.32 12.84 8.79
N ARG A 180 -13.46 12.97 9.81
CA ARG A 180 -12.00 13.12 9.62
C ARG A 180 -11.34 11.83 9.11
N SER A 181 -11.91 10.67 9.40
CA SER A 181 -11.44 9.38 8.86
C SER A 181 -11.82 9.23 7.39
N ARG A 182 -13.08 9.56 7.06
CA ARG A 182 -13.62 9.57 5.71
C ARG A 182 -12.86 10.54 4.80
N MET A 183 -12.58 11.75 5.27
CA MET A 183 -11.79 12.70 4.47
C MET A 183 -10.36 12.21 4.21
N ARG A 184 -9.73 11.56 5.19
CA ARG A 184 -8.40 10.96 5.01
C ARG A 184 -8.42 9.77 4.03
N SER A 185 -9.47 8.96 4.02
CA SER A 185 -9.59 7.87 3.04
C SER A 185 -9.83 8.40 1.62
N LEU A 186 -10.68 9.43 1.47
CA LEU A 186 -10.86 10.13 0.19
C LEU A 186 -9.53 10.74 -0.31
N PHE A 187 -8.79 11.44 0.56
CA PHE A 187 -7.47 11.99 0.23
C PHE A 187 -6.50 10.94 -0.30
N VAL A 188 -6.39 9.79 0.36
CA VAL A 188 -5.46 8.71 -0.05
C VAL A 188 -5.88 8.10 -1.38
N ASN A 189 -7.17 7.81 -1.58
CA ASN A 189 -7.67 7.21 -2.82
C ASN A 189 -7.58 8.16 -4.02
N LEU A 190 -7.93 9.45 -3.84
CA LEU A 190 -7.80 10.46 -4.89
C LEU A 190 -6.32 10.75 -5.23
N LYS A 191 -5.40 10.60 -4.26
CA LYS A 191 -3.96 10.78 -4.46
C LYS A 191 -3.25 9.53 -5.01
N ASP A 192 -3.95 8.41 -5.23
CA ASP A 192 -3.33 7.20 -5.77
C ASP A 192 -2.91 7.42 -7.23
N LYS A 193 -1.59 7.30 -7.47
CA LYS A 193 -0.99 7.44 -8.80
C LYS A 193 -1.41 6.33 -9.75
N ASN A 194 -1.84 5.18 -9.20
CA ASN A 194 -2.27 4.02 -9.97
C ASN A 194 -3.72 4.12 -10.48
N ASN A 195 -4.46 5.18 -10.11
CA ASN A 195 -5.82 5.43 -10.59
C ASN A 195 -6.03 6.91 -10.98
N PRO A 196 -5.40 7.39 -12.07
CA PRO A 196 -5.61 8.76 -12.53
C PRO A 196 -7.06 9.02 -12.98
N GLY A 197 -7.72 8.00 -13.56
CA GLY A 197 -9.10 8.11 -14.06
C GLY A 197 -10.12 8.49 -12.99
N LEU A 198 -9.98 8.00 -11.75
CA LEU A 198 -10.87 8.40 -10.65
C LEU A 198 -10.86 9.92 -10.41
N ARG A 199 -9.69 10.56 -10.49
CA ARG A 199 -9.59 12.03 -10.36
C ARG A 199 -10.25 12.73 -11.53
N GLU A 200 -10.01 12.25 -12.74
CA GLU A 200 -10.58 12.83 -13.96
C GLU A 200 -12.11 12.75 -13.95
N SER A 201 -12.70 11.62 -13.59
CA SER A 201 -14.14 11.44 -13.40
C SER A 201 -14.75 12.32 -12.29
N VAL A 202 -13.98 12.66 -11.24
CA VAL A 202 -14.42 13.58 -10.18
C VAL A 202 -14.32 15.06 -10.62
N VAL A 203 -13.26 15.42 -11.35
CA VAL A 203 -13.05 16.79 -11.87
C VAL A 203 -14.07 17.09 -12.98
N SER A 204 -14.22 16.20 -13.97
CA SER A 204 -15.26 16.31 -15.01
C SER A 204 -16.67 16.29 -14.42
N GLY A 205 -16.91 15.48 -13.39
CA GLY A 205 -18.19 15.37 -12.68
C GLY A 205 -19.04 14.16 -13.07
N GLU A 206 -18.48 13.20 -13.81
CA GLU A 206 -19.08 11.86 -14.01
C GLU A 206 -19.41 11.18 -12.67
N ILE A 207 -18.57 11.41 -11.66
CA ILE A 207 -18.82 10.99 -10.28
C ILE A 207 -19.32 12.19 -9.48
N PRO A 208 -20.63 12.23 -9.10
CA PRO A 208 -21.16 13.31 -8.27
C PRO A 208 -20.62 13.22 -6.84
N ALA A 209 -20.44 14.38 -6.20
CA ALA A 209 -19.85 14.50 -4.86
C ALA A 209 -20.58 13.66 -3.79
N GLU A 210 -21.91 13.52 -3.89
CA GLU A 210 -22.70 12.69 -2.98
C GLU A 210 -22.42 11.19 -3.11
N LYS A 211 -22.16 10.71 -4.33
CA LYS A 211 -21.75 9.31 -4.57
C LYS A 211 -20.33 9.10 -4.06
N LEU A 212 -19.44 10.07 -4.26
CA LEU A 212 -18.07 10.06 -3.73
C LEU A 212 -18.06 10.07 -2.19
N ALA A 213 -18.96 10.79 -1.54
CA ALA A 213 -19.09 10.79 -0.08
C ALA A 213 -19.47 9.41 0.47
N LYS A 214 -20.30 8.64 -0.24
CA LYS A 214 -20.86 7.36 0.21
C LYS A 214 -20.05 6.11 -0.20
N MET A 215 -19.38 6.11 -1.36
CA MET A 215 -18.73 4.91 -1.92
C MET A 215 -17.60 4.33 -1.04
N SER A 216 -17.43 3.01 -1.00
CA SER A 216 -16.40 2.39 -0.15
C SER A 216 -14.97 2.64 -0.66
N SER A 217 -13.96 2.42 0.19
CA SER A 217 -12.55 2.51 -0.25
C SER A 217 -12.18 1.44 -1.28
N ALA A 218 -12.86 0.29 -1.26
CA ALA A 218 -12.71 -0.75 -2.27
C ALA A 218 -13.35 -0.31 -3.61
N GLU A 219 -14.52 0.35 -3.58
CA GLU A 219 -15.17 0.92 -4.77
C GLU A 219 -14.38 2.08 -5.41
N MET A 220 -13.45 2.70 -4.69
CA MET A 220 -12.55 3.74 -5.23
C MET A 220 -11.23 3.21 -5.78
N ALA A 221 -10.83 1.97 -5.47
CA ALA A 221 -9.57 1.40 -5.94
C ALA A 221 -9.50 1.30 -7.49
N SER A 222 -8.28 1.11 -8.04
CA SER A 222 -8.12 0.82 -9.47
C SER A 222 -8.87 -0.46 -9.85
N GLU A 223 -9.27 -0.56 -11.12
CA GLU A 223 -10.03 -1.71 -11.62
C GLU A 223 -9.27 -3.03 -11.47
N GLU A 224 -7.97 -3.03 -11.76
CA GLU A 224 -7.06 -4.16 -11.50
C GLU A 224 -7.07 -4.59 -10.03
N ARG A 225 -7.02 -3.62 -9.10
CA ARG A 225 -6.98 -3.92 -7.67
C ARG A 225 -8.34 -4.43 -7.16
N LYS A 226 -9.45 -3.88 -7.66
CA LYS A 226 -10.80 -4.41 -7.41
C LYS A 226 -10.92 -5.85 -7.87
N ALA A 227 -10.46 -6.16 -9.08
CA ALA A 227 -10.50 -7.52 -9.63
C ALA A 227 -9.63 -8.48 -8.79
N ALA A 228 -8.43 -8.06 -8.37
CA ALA A 228 -7.58 -8.85 -7.49
C ALA A 228 -8.22 -9.10 -6.10
N ASP A 229 -8.74 -8.05 -5.46
CA ASP A 229 -9.39 -8.15 -4.15
C ASP A 229 -10.68 -9.01 -4.23
N GLN A 230 -11.46 -8.91 -5.32
CA GLN A 230 -12.62 -9.77 -5.57
C GLN A 230 -12.22 -11.24 -5.78
N LYS A 231 -11.14 -11.51 -6.52
CA LYS A 231 -10.62 -12.88 -6.72
C LYS A 231 -10.19 -13.49 -5.39
N ILE A 232 -9.46 -12.74 -4.56
CA ILE A 232 -9.05 -13.17 -3.21
C ILE A 232 -10.28 -13.42 -2.32
N GLN A 233 -11.33 -12.59 -2.41
CA GLN A 233 -12.58 -12.83 -1.67
C GLN A 233 -13.30 -14.10 -2.14
N GLN A 234 -13.36 -14.37 -3.44
CA GLN A 234 -13.95 -15.60 -3.99
C GLN A 234 -13.14 -16.84 -3.60
N GLU A 235 -11.81 -16.77 -3.66
CA GLU A 235 -10.91 -17.85 -3.23
C GLU A 235 -11.05 -18.14 -1.74
N ASN A 236 -11.08 -17.10 -0.89
CA ASN A 236 -11.31 -17.26 0.55
C ASN A 236 -12.71 -17.82 0.86
N PHE A 237 -13.73 -17.37 0.14
CA PHE A 237 -15.09 -17.90 0.29
C PHE A 237 -15.16 -19.38 -0.08
N PHE A 238 -14.56 -19.76 -1.23
CA PHE A 238 -14.49 -21.16 -1.66
C PHE A 238 -13.68 -22.02 -0.70
N ALA A 239 -12.54 -21.54 -0.21
CA ALA A 239 -11.73 -22.24 0.79
C ALA A 239 -12.43 -22.39 2.15
N SER A 240 -13.35 -21.48 2.50
CA SER A 240 -14.17 -21.56 3.70
C SER A 240 -15.36 -22.53 3.56
N LEU A 241 -15.76 -22.88 2.33
CA LEU A 241 -16.68 -23.99 2.08
C LEU A 241 -15.88 -25.28 2.26
N GLY A 242 -15.83 -25.77 3.49
CA GLY A 242 -15.06 -26.96 3.86
C GLY A 242 -15.35 -28.11 2.90
N ALA A 243 -14.28 -28.70 2.33
CA ALA A 243 -14.41 -29.80 1.40
C ALA A 243 -15.17 -30.95 2.07
N GLU A 244 -16.36 -31.28 1.55
CA GLU A 244 -17.13 -32.43 2.01
C GLU A 244 -16.26 -33.68 1.80
N GLU A 245 -16.10 -34.49 2.85
CA GLU A 245 -15.25 -35.68 2.79
C GLU A 245 -15.71 -36.57 1.63
N GLN A 246 -14.86 -36.72 0.62
CA GLN A 246 -15.10 -37.62 -0.51
C GLN A 246 -14.99 -39.09 -0.04
N GLN A 247 -16.04 -39.55 0.64
CA GLN A 247 -16.20 -40.93 1.07
C GLN A 247 -16.50 -41.78 -0.16
N ALA A 248 -15.75 -42.87 -0.35
CA ALA A 248 -15.86 -43.70 -1.54
C ALA A 248 -17.30 -44.21 -1.77
N GLU A 249 -17.94 -43.75 -2.85
CA GLU A 249 -19.21 -44.29 -3.32
C GLU A 249 -18.98 -45.64 -4.00
N THR A 250 -19.87 -46.60 -3.74
CA THR A 250 -19.86 -47.92 -4.38
C THR A 250 -21.24 -48.26 -4.89
N ASP A 251 -21.30 -48.84 -6.09
CA ASP A 251 -22.54 -49.39 -6.65
C ASP A 251 -22.79 -50.85 -6.26
N ALA A 252 -22.09 -51.38 -5.26
CA ALA A 252 -22.26 -52.76 -4.80
C ALA A 252 -23.63 -52.99 -4.14
N PHE A 253 -24.18 -51.98 -3.46
CA PHE A 253 -25.39 -52.09 -2.65
C PHE A 253 -26.53 -51.23 -3.22
N GLN A 254 -27.74 -51.79 -3.29
CA GLN A 254 -28.93 -51.03 -3.66
C GLN A 254 -29.67 -50.56 -2.39
N CYS A 255 -30.01 -49.28 -2.32
CA CYS A 255 -30.75 -48.74 -1.19
C CYS A 255 -32.23 -49.15 -1.25
N GLY A 256 -32.74 -49.82 -0.22
CA GLY A 256 -34.17 -50.21 -0.15
C GLY A 256 -35.17 -49.05 -0.17
N ARG A 257 -34.76 -47.82 0.22
CA ARG A 257 -35.65 -46.65 0.30
C ARG A 257 -35.78 -45.87 -1.01
N CYS A 258 -34.66 -45.54 -1.67
CA CYS A 258 -34.65 -44.77 -2.92
C CYS A 258 -34.32 -45.60 -4.17
N LYS A 259 -34.05 -46.90 -4.03
CA LYS A 259 -33.67 -47.87 -5.09
C LYS A 259 -32.40 -47.53 -5.88
N GLN A 260 -31.70 -46.45 -5.55
CA GLN A 260 -30.42 -46.09 -6.16
C GLN A 260 -29.27 -46.93 -5.56
N ARG A 261 -28.19 -47.08 -6.34
CA ARG A 261 -27.01 -47.87 -5.96
C ARG A 261 -25.88 -47.07 -5.30
N LYS A 262 -25.99 -45.74 -5.26
CA LYS A 262 -25.02 -44.85 -4.60
C LYS A 262 -24.97 -45.07 -3.09
N CYS A 263 -24.02 -45.89 -2.65
CA CYS A 263 -23.87 -46.29 -1.26
C CYS A 263 -22.39 -46.30 -0.85
N ARG A 264 -22.08 -45.70 0.30
CA ARG A 264 -20.79 -45.91 0.97
C ARG A 264 -20.90 -47.08 1.94
N TYR A 265 -19.81 -47.83 2.12
CA TYR A 265 -19.75 -48.91 3.11
C TYR A 265 -18.53 -48.76 4.01
N ARG A 266 -18.63 -49.27 5.24
CA ARG A 266 -17.48 -49.50 6.13
C ARG A 266 -17.64 -50.86 6.79
N GLN A 267 -16.55 -51.61 6.91
CA GLN A 267 -16.52 -52.87 7.64
C GLN A 267 -16.00 -52.64 9.06
N ALA A 268 -16.62 -53.28 10.04
CA ALA A 268 -16.15 -53.28 11.42
C ALA A 268 -16.57 -54.58 12.12
N GLN A 269 -15.63 -55.23 12.79
CA GLN A 269 -15.94 -56.39 13.63
C GLN A 269 -16.66 -55.91 14.90
N THR A 270 -17.91 -56.33 15.07
CA THR A 270 -18.76 -55.94 16.23
C THR A 270 -19.25 -57.14 17.05
N ARG A 271 -18.61 -58.29 16.84
CA ARG A 271 -18.91 -59.59 17.47
C ARG A 271 -17.60 -60.32 17.79
N SER A 272 -17.66 -61.54 18.32
CA SER A 272 -16.49 -62.35 18.65
C SER A 272 -15.59 -62.61 17.43
N ALA A 273 -14.36 -63.06 17.69
CA ALA A 273 -13.37 -63.34 16.66
C ALA A 273 -13.81 -64.43 15.67
N ASP A 274 -14.73 -65.31 16.09
CA ASP A 274 -15.28 -66.43 15.32
C ASP A 274 -16.36 -66.02 14.30
N GLU A 275 -16.84 -64.78 14.36
CA GLU A 275 -17.87 -64.26 13.44
C GLU A 275 -17.28 -63.28 12.40
N PRO A 276 -17.78 -63.30 11.15
CA PRO A 276 -17.29 -62.43 10.08
C PRO A 276 -17.57 -60.93 10.36
N MET A 277 -16.83 -60.07 9.66
CA MET A 277 -16.94 -58.62 9.84
C MET A 277 -18.32 -58.08 9.45
N THR A 278 -18.93 -57.27 10.32
CA THR A 278 -20.20 -56.59 10.01
C THR A 278 -19.95 -55.44 9.03
N THR A 279 -20.67 -55.43 7.91
CA THR A 279 -20.63 -54.32 6.95
C THR A 279 -21.75 -53.33 7.21
N PHE A 280 -21.41 -52.07 7.44
CA PHE A 280 -22.33 -50.95 7.60
C PHE A 280 -22.42 -50.17 6.29
N VAL A 281 -23.62 -50.09 5.72
CA VAL A 281 -23.88 -49.38 4.46
C VAL A 281 -24.70 -48.11 4.73
N THR A 282 -24.35 -47.01 4.08
CA THR A 282 -25.13 -45.77 4.08
C THR A 282 -25.37 -45.30 2.65
N CYS A 283 -26.62 -45.09 2.26
CA CYS A 283 -26.94 -44.46 0.98
C CYS A 283 -26.56 -42.98 1.02
N THR A 284 -25.82 -42.50 0.01
CA THR A 284 -25.38 -41.10 -0.05
C THR A 284 -26.50 -40.15 -0.47
N ASN A 285 -27.45 -40.60 -1.28
CA ASN A 285 -28.60 -39.77 -1.68
C ASN A 285 -29.64 -39.60 -0.55
N CYS A 286 -30.19 -40.69 0.01
CA CYS A 286 -31.30 -40.60 0.97
C CYS A 286 -30.89 -40.75 2.45
N GLY A 287 -29.59 -40.86 2.75
CA GLY A 287 -29.05 -40.99 4.11
C GLY A 287 -29.37 -42.30 4.83
N ASN A 288 -30.14 -43.21 4.24
CA ASN A 288 -30.57 -44.46 4.87
C ASN A 288 -29.36 -45.34 5.25
N ARG A 289 -29.39 -45.92 6.46
CA ARG A 289 -28.30 -46.74 7.02
C ARG A 289 -28.79 -48.14 7.37
N TRP A 290 -28.03 -49.16 7.00
CA TRP A 290 -28.29 -50.54 7.37
C TRP A 290 -26.99 -51.31 7.56
N LYS A 291 -27.08 -52.53 8.10
CA LYS A 291 -25.94 -53.43 8.29
C LYS A 291 -26.27 -54.82 7.77
N PHE A 292 -25.25 -55.55 7.37
CA PHE A 292 -25.32 -57.00 7.13
C PHE A 292 -24.10 -57.68 7.76
N SER A 293 -24.31 -58.91 8.20
CA SER A 293 -23.36 -59.81 8.87
C SER A 293 -23.41 -61.15 8.18
#